data_AF-A0A3T0N8N3-F1
#
_entry.id   AF-A0A3T0N8N3-F1
#
_cell.length_a   1.000
_cell.length_b   1.000
_cell.length_c   1.000
_cell.angle_alpha   90.00
_cell.angle_beta   90.00
_cell.angle_gamma   90.00
#
_symmetry.space_group_name_H-M   'P 1'
#
loop_
_entity.id
_entity.type
_entity.pdbx_description
1 polymer ?
#
loop_
_entity_poly.entity_id
_entity_poly.type
_entity_poly.pdbx_seq_one_letter_code
_entity_poly.pdbx_strand_id
1 'polypeptide(L)' 'MSYLVSRPALPVVAQWAVAFAVLITKWTLRRRTRKHLRHMTQEQLDDIGRNRAEAHHQATLPFWRP' A
#
# COMPACT_ATOMS: atom_id res chain seq x y z
N MET A 1 38.83 18.26 15.85
CA MET A 1 37.51 17.71 16.25
C MET A 1 36.43 18.15 15.26
N SER A 2 36.36 17.61 14.03
CA SER A 2 35.17 17.80 13.16
C SER A 2 35.12 16.82 11.96
N TYR A 3 35.49 15.56 12.14
CA TYR A 3 35.31 14.56 11.08
C TYR A 3 33.88 13.97 11.04
N LEU A 4 33.12 14.15 12.13
CA LEU A 4 31.79 13.54 12.29
C LEU A 4 30.61 14.42 11.83
N VAL A 5 30.85 15.64 11.35
CA VAL A 5 29.78 16.59 11.00
C VAL A 5 29.33 16.47 9.54
N SER A 6 30.11 15.82 8.68
CA SER A 6 29.79 15.64 7.26
C SER A 6 29.18 14.27 7.01
N ARG A 7 27.95 14.03 7.51
CA ARG A 7 27.09 12.99 6.94
C ARG A 7 26.49 13.60 5.67
N PRO A 8 26.89 13.20 4.44
CA PRO A 8 26.19 13.68 3.27
C PRO A 8 24.72 13.30 3.44
N ALA A 9 23.84 14.30 3.43
CA ALA A 9 22.42 14.06 3.32
C ALA A 9 22.24 13.04 2.19
N LEU A 10 21.40 12.01 2.41
CA LEU A 10 21.13 10.98 1.41
C LEU A 10 21.04 11.66 0.04
N PRO A 11 21.83 11.24 -0.96
CA PRO A 11 21.80 11.85 -2.28
C PRO A 11 20.33 11.99 -2.69
N VAL A 12 19.93 13.14 -3.21
CA VAL A 12 18.50 13.44 -3.48
C VAL A 12 17.83 12.28 -4.25
N VAL A 13 18.57 11.66 -5.16
CA VAL A 13 18.18 10.44 -5.90
C VAL A 13 17.83 9.25 -4.99
N ALA A 14 18.60 8.99 -3.94
CA ALA A 14 18.33 7.93 -2.98
C ALA A 14 17.03 8.18 -2.19
N GLN A 15 16.76 9.44 -1.82
CA GLN A 15 15.50 9.81 -1.17
C GLN A 15 14.30 9.56 -2.09
N TRP A 16 14.42 9.91 -3.38
CA TRP A 16 13.42 9.62 -4.39
C TRP A 16 13.19 8.12 -4.59
N ALA A 17 14.26 7.32 -4.62
CA ALA A 17 14.16 5.87 -4.75
C ALA A 17 13.40 5.25 -3.58
N VAL A 18 13.66 5.71 -2.35
CA VAL A 18 12.93 5.25 -1.15
C VAL A 18 11.46 5.67 -1.21
N ALA A 19 11.16 6.92 -1.54
CA ALA A 19 9.79 7.40 -1.67
C ALA A 19 9.01 6.61 -2.74
N PHE A 20 9.66 6.33 -3.88
CA PHE A 20 9.11 5.52 -4.95
C PHE A 20 8.87 4.06 -4.51
N ALA A 21 9.82 3.45 -3.82
CA ALA A 21 9.67 2.09 -3.28
C ALA A 21 8.49 2.00 -2.29
N VAL A 22 8.31 3.01 -1.43
CA VAL A 22 7.15 3.10 -0.53
C VAL A 22 5.84 3.23 -1.30
N LEU A 23 5.81 4.08 -2.34
CA LEU A 23 4.63 4.25 -3.19
C LEU A 23 4.22 2.94 -3.88
N ILE A 24 5.18 2.26 -4.51
CA ILE A 24 4.96 0.96 -5.16
C ILE A 24 4.52 -0.11 -4.17
N THR A 25 5.13 -0.16 -2.98
CA THR A 25 4.73 -1.09 -1.92
C THR A 25 3.28 -0.87 -1.49
N LYS A 26 2.88 0.39 -1.27
CA LYS A 26 1.49 0.73 -0.91
C LYS A 26 0.51 0.33 -2.02
N TRP A 27 0.82 0.64 -3.26
CA TRP A 27 -0.01 0.28 -4.41
C TRP A 27 -0.14 -1.24 -4.57
N THR A 28 0.96 -1.98 -4.39
CA THR A 28 0.98 -3.44 -4.45
C THR A 28 0.12 -4.05 -3.37
N LEU A 29 0.24 -3.55 -2.13
CA LEU A 29 -0.58 -4.00 -1.01
C LEU A 29 -2.07 -3.75 -1.29
N ARG A 30 -2.44 -2.52 -1.68
CA ARG A 30 -3.83 -2.16 -2.01
C ARG A 30 -4.40 -3.02 -3.13
N ARG A 31 -3.62 -3.24 -4.19
CA ARG A 31 -4.03 -4.10 -5.31
C ARG A 31 -4.27 -5.55 -4.84
N ARG A 32 -3.38 -6.11 -4.03
CA ARG A 32 -3.52 -7.47 -3.50
C ARG A 32 -4.74 -7.60 -2.60
N THR A 33 -4.94 -6.68 -1.67
CA THR A 33 -6.09 -6.69 -0.74
C THR A 33 -7.40 -6.57 -1.51
N ARG A 34 -7.51 -5.65 -2.47
CA ARG A 34 -8.73 -5.48 -3.28
C ARG A 34 -9.02 -6.68 -4.17
N LYS A 35 -7.96 -7.28 -4.75
CA LYS A 35 -8.10 -8.55 -5.48
C LYS A 35 -8.62 -9.63 -4.55
N HIS A 36 -8.10 -9.76 -3.33
CA HIS A 36 -8.53 -10.79 -2.40
C HIS A 36 -9.99 -10.59 -1.97
N LEU A 37 -10.35 -9.35 -1.58
CA LEU A 37 -11.70 -8.97 -1.18
C LEU A 37 -12.75 -9.28 -2.27
N ARG A 38 -12.37 -9.16 -3.55
CA ARG A 38 -13.24 -9.51 -4.69
C ARG A 38 -13.54 -11.01 -4.81
N HIS A 39 -12.62 -11.88 -4.38
CA HIS A 39 -12.74 -13.34 -4.54
C HIS A 39 -13.16 -14.04 -3.25
N MET A 40 -13.30 -13.33 -2.13
CA MET A 40 -13.79 -13.92 -0.87
C MET A 40 -15.21 -14.47 -1.05
N THR A 41 -15.54 -15.56 -0.35
CA THR A 41 -16.90 -16.12 -0.28
C THR A 41 -17.77 -15.33 0.72
N GLN A 42 -19.09 -15.56 0.72
CA GLN A 42 -19.97 -14.84 1.64
C GLN A 42 -19.62 -15.15 3.10
N GLU A 43 -19.42 -16.43 3.41
CA GLU A 43 -19.00 -16.91 4.74
C GLU A 43 -17.71 -16.22 5.23
N GLN A 44 -16.69 -16.12 4.36
CA GLN A 44 -15.43 -15.44 4.71
C GLN A 44 -15.61 -13.94 4.97
N LEU A 45 -16.56 -13.30 4.29
CA LEU A 45 -16.89 -11.89 4.55
C LEU A 45 -17.65 -11.75 5.87
N ASP A 46 -18.54 -12.69 6.19
CA ASP A 46 -19.30 -12.72 7.44
C ASP A 46 -18.36 -12.92 8.64
N ASP A 47 -17.35 -13.79 8.51
CA ASP A 47 -16.32 -14.02 9.54
C ASP A 47 -15.55 -12.74 9.92
N ILE A 48 -15.34 -11.84 8.95
CA ILE A 48 -14.67 -10.54 9.16
C ILE A 48 -15.66 -9.37 9.36
N GLY A 49 -16.96 -9.66 9.44
CA GLY A 49 -18.02 -8.69 9.66
C GLY A 49 -18.21 -7.68 8.51
N ARG A 50 -17.95 -8.07 7.26
CA ARG A 50 -18.07 -7.21 6.08
C ARG A 50 -19.24 -7.62 5.21
N ASN A 51 -20.00 -6.63 4.72
CA ASN A 51 -21.06 -6.87 3.74
C ASN A 51 -20.46 -7.07 2.34
N ARG A 52 -21.03 -7.97 1.53
CA ARG A 52 -20.66 -8.20 0.13
C ARG A 52 -20.72 -6.96 -0.74
N ALA A 53 -21.75 -6.12 -0.57
CA ALA A 53 -21.86 -4.87 -1.33
C ALA A 53 -20.70 -3.93 -1.03
N GLU A 54 -20.32 -3.81 0.25
CA GLU A 54 -19.17 -3.01 0.68
C GLU A 54 -17.85 -3.61 0.17
N ALA A 55 -17.71 -4.94 0.26
CA ALA A 55 -16.53 -5.66 -0.22
C ALA A 55 -16.32 -5.45 -1.74
N HIS A 56 -17.38 -5.52 -2.53
CA HIS A 56 -17.31 -5.22 -3.97
C HIS A 56 -16.97 -3.75 -4.23
N HIS A 57 -17.58 -2.82 -3.51
CA HIS A 57 -17.25 -1.40 -3.65
C HIS A 57 -15.78 -1.12 -3.34
N GLN A 58 -15.28 -1.63 -2.23
CA GLN A 58 -13.87 -1.51 -1.84
C GLN A 58 -12.93 -2.17 -2.86
N ALA A 59 -13.35 -3.28 -3.47
CA ALA A 59 -12.58 -3.98 -4.50
C ALA A 59 -12.46 -3.21 -5.83
N THR A 60 -13.40 -2.33 -6.16
CA THR A 60 -13.37 -1.53 -7.41
C THR A 60 -12.61 -0.21 -7.26
N LEU A 61 -12.25 0.19 -6.04
CA LEU A 61 -11.52 1.44 -5.82
C LEU A 61 -10.14 1.41 -6.51
N PRO A 62 -9.68 2.54 -7.08
CA PRO A 62 -8.38 2.63 -7.77
C PRO A 62 -7.21 2.50 -6.79
N PHE A 63 -6.31 1.53 -7.01
CA PHE A 63 -5.20 1.19 -6.08
C PHE A 63 -4.17 2.31 -5.91
N TRP A 64 -4.08 3.19 -6.90
CA TRP A 64 -3.13 4.29 -6.92
C TRP A 64 -3.60 5.53 -6.15
N ARG A 65 -4.91 5.66 -5.89
CA ARG A 65 -5.44 6.83 -5.17
C ARG A 65 -5.26 6.64 -3.65
N PRO A 66 -4.79 7.68 -2.93
CA PRO A 66 -4.67 7.69 -1.47
C PRO A 66 -5.95 7.20 -0.79
#